data_AF-A0AAD2Z4Y5-F1
#
_entry.id   AF-A0AAD2Z4Y5-F1
#
_cell.length_a   1.000
_cell.length_b   1.000
_cell.length_c   1.000
_cell.angle_alpha   90.00
_cell.angle_beta   90.00
_cell.angle_gamma   90.00
#
_symmetry.space_group_name_H-M   'P 1'
#
loop_
_entity.id
_entity.type
_entity.pdbx_description
1 polymer ?
#
loop_
_entity_poly.entity_id
_entity_poly.type
_entity_poly.pdbx_seq_one_letter_code
_entity_poly.pdbx_strand_id
1 'polypeptide(L)'
;MNAVEVLCNYFNCTFEELKNKMQEYTFALKIGEDYLISPMKINPNKTLFSYCDIESAQELSLLKKTNFIEAIKKDYEKFSLNKPKPLGAIFNDCILRRLHNKEHLNQIHFNNFPIVGFSSFGEIYGAGIAKSLVAIFFMKLKILMISNLDI
;
A
#
# COMPACT_ATOMS: atom_id res chain seq x y z
N MET A 1 -23.26 -15.62 -14.30
CA MET A 1 -21.83 -15.37 -14.56
C MET A 1 -21.21 -14.92 -13.25
N ASN A 2 -20.24 -15.65 -12.70
CA ASN A 2 -19.56 -15.28 -11.45
C ASN A 2 -18.38 -14.33 -11.71
N ALA A 3 -17.81 -13.73 -10.66
CA ALA A 3 -16.72 -12.75 -10.79
C ALA A 3 -15.47 -13.30 -11.50
N VAL A 4 -15.15 -14.58 -11.31
CA VAL A 4 -14.00 -15.22 -11.98
C VAL A 4 -14.25 -15.39 -13.47
N GLU A 5 -15.47 -15.75 -13.88
CA GLU A 5 -15.86 -15.83 -15.29
C GLU A 5 -15.80 -14.45 -15.97
N VAL A 6 -16.21 -13.40 -15.26
CA VAL A 6 -16.08 -12.00 -15.75
C VAL A 6 -14.61 -11.66 -16.02
N LEU A 7 -13.71 -12.02 -15.09
CA LEU A 7 -12.27 -11.78 -15.27
C LEU A 7 -11.67 -12.58 -16.43
N CYS A 8 -12.04 -13.86 -16.56
CA CYS A 8 -11.62 -14.68 -17.70
C CYS A 8 -12.04 -14.05 -19.03
N ASN A 9 -13.28 -13.57 -19.12
CA ASN A 9 -13.79 -12.89 -20.31
C ASN A 9 -13.08 -11.55 -20.55
N TYR A 10 -12.88 -10.75 -19.51
CA TYR A 10 -12.18 -9.46 -19.60
C TYR A 10 -10.74 -9.61 -20.10
N PHE A 11 -10.00 -10.59 -19.59
CA PHE A 11 -8.63 -10.87 -20.01
C PHE A 11 -8.52 -11.76 -21.25
N ASN A 12 -9.66 -12.22 -21.78
CA ASN A 12 -9.74 -13.21 -22.87
C ASN A 12 -8.81 -14.41 -22.61
N CYS A 13 -8.97 -15.05 -21.45
CA CYS A 13 -8.09 -16.14 -21.01
C CYS A 13 -8.87 -17.25 -20.29
N THR A 14 -8.24 -18.43 -20.21
CA THR A 14 -8.74 -19.55 -19.41
C THR A 14 -8.56 -19.30 -17.91
N PHE A 15 -9.23 -20.10 -17.08
CA PHE A 15 -9.06 -20.02 -15.62
C PHE A 15 -7.63 -20.28 -15.15
N GLU A 16 -6.89 -21.17 -15.83
CA GLU A 16 -5.50 -21.46 -15.46
C GLU A 16 -4.56 -20.30 -15.82
N GLU A 17 -4.81 -19.63 -16.95
CA GLU A 17 -4.06 -18.44 -17.35
C GLU A 17 -4.39 -17.22 -16.49
N LEU A 18 -5.63 -17.13 -15.99
CA LEU A 18 -6.09 -15.99 -15.18
C LEU A 18 -5.21 -15.78 -13.94
N LYS A 19 -4.75 -16.86 -13.29
CA LYS A 19 -3.85 -16.76 -12.11
C LYS A 19 -2.55 -16.02 -12.45
N ASN A 20 -1.98 -16.28 -13.63
CA ASN A 20 -0.76 -15.62 -14.08
C ASN A 20 -1.04 -14.16 -14.43
N LYS A 21 -2.13 -13.87 -15.14
CA LYS A 21 -2.55 -12.48 -15.43
C LYS A 21 -2.73 -11.67 -14.15
N MET A 22 -3.40 -12.23 -13.15
CA MET A 22 -3.64 -11.58 -11.85
C MET A 22 -2.38 -11.35 -11.01
N GLN A 23 -1.20 -11.86 -11.41
CA GLN A 23 0.04 -11.44 -10.77
C GLN A 23 0.34 -9.96 -11.02
N GLU A 24 -0.10 -9.39 -12.14
CA GLU A 24 0.08 -7.97 -12.47
C GLU A 24 -1.05 -7.06 -11.96
N TYR A 25 -2.14 -7.64 -11.43
CA TYR A 25 -3.34 -6.90 -11.05
C TYR A 25 -3.75 -7.13 -9.59
N THR A 26 -4.41 -6.15 -8.99
CA THR A 26 -5.02 -6.24 -7.67
C THR A 26 -6.40 -5.64 -7.69
N PHE A 27 -7.24 -6.00 -6.72
CA PHE A 27 -8.47 -5.27 -6.47
C PHE A 27 -8.22 -4.11 -5.50
N ALA A 28 -9.04 -3.09 -5.61
CA ALA A 28 -9.11 -1.98 -4.67
C ALA A 28 -10.55 -1.53 -4.48
N LEU A 29 -10.86 -1.06 -3.28
CA LEU A 29 -12.10 -0.37 -2.96
C LEU A 29 -11.93 1.11 -3.28
N LYS A 30 -12.92 1.71 -3.95
CA LYS A 30 -12.96 3.15 -4.17
C LYS A 30 -13.62 3.84 -2.97
N ILE A 31 -12.91 4.77 -2.32
CA ILE A 31 -13.43 5.60 -1.23
C ILE A 31 -13.17 7.07 -1.57
N GLY A 32 -14.24 7.82 -1.89
CA GLY A 32 -14.11 9.16 -2.45
C GLY A 32 -13.35 9.12 -3.78
N GLU A 33 -12.22 9.81 -3.83
CA GLU A 33 -11.32 9.83 -4.99
C GLU A 33 -10.14 8.83 -4.88
N ASP A 34 -9.99 8.18 -3.71
CA ASP A 34 -8.87 7.30 -3.42
C ASP A 34 -9.21 5.83 -3.65
N TYR A 35 -8.18 5.05 -3.97
CA TYR A 35 -8.27 3.59 -4.10
C TYR A 35 -7.49 2.90 -2.98
N LEU A 36 -8.20 2.08 -2.20
CA LEU A 36 -7.63 1.30 -1.12
C LEU A 36 -7.46 -0.14 -1.55
N ILE A 37 -6.22 -0.61 -1.59
CA ILE A 37 -5.92 -1.96 -2.07
C ILE A 37 -6.61 -2.99 -1.16
N SER A 38 -7.45 -3.82 -1.77
CA SER A 38 -8.11 -4.96 -1.15
C SER A 38 -7.69 -6.21 -1.91
N PRO A 39 -6.57 -6.85 -1.55
CA PRO A 39 -6.08 -8.00 -2.29
C PRO A 39 -7.11 -9.12 -2.17
N MET A 40 -7.38 -9.80 -3.29
CA MET A 40 -8.25 -10.96 -3.33
C MET A 40 -7.49 -12.16 -3.88
N LYS A 41 -7.82 -13.35 -3.38
CA LYS A 41 -7.30 -14.63 -3.83
C LYS A 41 -8.34 -15.33 -4.70
N ILE A 42 -7.91 -15.88 -5.83
CA ILE A 42 -8.74 -16.75 -6.65
C ILE A 42 -8.61 -18.18 -6.12
N ASN A 43 -9.73 -18.80 -5.75
CA ASN A 43 -9.77 -20.18 -5.27
C ASN A 43 -9.97 -21.17 -6.44
N PRO A 44 -9.54 -22.44 -6.30
CA PRO A 44 -9.72 -23.47 -7.33
C PRO A 44 -11.19 -23.72 -7.72
N ASN A 45 -12.13 -23.50 -6.80
CA ASN A 45 -13.58 -23.59 -7.04
C ASN A 45 -14.16 -22.34 -7.76
N LYS A 46 -13.31 -21.50 -8.36
CA LYS A 46 -13.67 -20.29 -9.12
C LYS A 46 -14.40 -19.22 -8.29
N THR A 47 -14.08 -19.12 -6.99
CA THR A 47 -14.53 -18.01 -6.14
C THR A 47 -13.41 -17.01 -5.88
N LEU A 48 -13.78 -15.77 -5.56
CA LEU A 48 -12.86 -14.79 -4.99
C LEU A 48 -12.94 -14.84 -3.47
N PHE A 49 -11.78 -14.80 -2.81
CA PHE A 49 -11.64 -14.69 -1.37
C PHE A 49 -11.01 -13.34 -1.05
N SER A 50 -11.65 -12.54 -0.19
CA SER A 50 -11.10 -11.28 0.30
C SER A 50 -10.44 -11.47 1.66
N TYR A 51 -9.34 -10.76 1.91
CA TYR A 51 -8.72 -10.72 3.24
C TYR A 51 -9.34 -9.69 4.18
N CYS A 52 -10.12 -8.75 3.64
CA CYS A 52 -10.86 -7.74 4.39
C CYS A 52 -12.34 -7.82 3.99
N ASP A 53 -13.23 -7.44 4.90
CA ASP A 53 -14.66 -7.40 4.59
C ASP A 53 -14.95 -6.41 3.46
N ILE A 54 -15.95 -6.77 2.65
CA ILE A 54 -16.45 -5.96 1.55
C ILE A 54 -17.95 -5.82 1.77
N GLU A 55 -18.39 -4.60 2.01
CA GLU A 55 -19.77 -4.29 2.32
C GLU A 55 -20.59 -4.01 1.06
N SER A 56 -21.91 -4.03 1.22
CA SER A 56 -22.83 -3.65 0.15
C SER A 56 -22.63 -2.18 -0.24
N ALA A 57 -22.87 -1.87 -1.52
CA ALA A 57 -22.67 -0.55 -2.11
C ALA A 57 -21.21 -0.06 -2.20
N GLN A 58 -20.22 -0.91 -1.90
CA GLN A 58 -18.82 -0.62 -2.21
C GLN A 58 -18.47 -1.02 -3.65
N GLU A 59 -17.70 -0.16 -4.33
CA GLU A 59 -17.19 -0.44 -5.67
C GLU A 59 -15.80 -1.06 -5.59
N LEU A 60 -15.65 -2.25 -6.19
CA LEU A 60 -14.37 -2.91 -6.40
C LEU A 60 -13.85 -2.60 -7.81
N SER A 61 -12.65 -2.05 -7.88
CA SER A 61 -11.96 -1.79 -9.14
C SER A 61 -10.75 -2.70 -9.29
N LEU A 62 -10.55 -3.19 -10.52
CA LEU A 62 -9.36 -3.95 -10.90
C LEU A 62 -8.26 -2.97 -11.33
N LEU A 63 -7.14 -2.95 -10.59
CA LEU A 63 -6.03 -2.05 -10.81
C LEU A 63 -4.77 -2.81 -11.23
N LYS A 64 -3.95 -2.20 -12.09
CA LYS A 64 -2.62 -2.71 -12.41
C LYS A 64 -1.66 -2.37 -11.27
N LYS A 65 -0.87 -3.34 -10.82
CA LYS A 65 0.15 -3.14 -9.79
C LYS A 65 1.27 -2.25 -10.31
N THR A 66 1.81 -1.42 -9.44
CA THR A 66 3.07 -0.71 -9.64
C THR A 66 4.21 -1.48 -9.01
N ASN A 67 5.45 -1.15 -9.39
CA ASN A 67 6.63 -1.71 -8.75
C ASN A 67 6.68 -1.26 -7.29
N PHE A 68 6.67 -2.23 -6.38
CA PHE A 68 6.63 -2.01 -4.93
C PHE A 68 7.80 -1.17 -4.41
N ILE A 69 9.02 -1.41 -4.90
CA ILE A 69 10.22 -0.70 -4.44
C ILE A 69 10.24 0.72 -4.98
N GLU A 70 9.94 0.90 -6.26
CA GLU A 70 9.89 2.21 -6.89
C GLU A 70 8.79 3.10 -6.26
N ALA A 71 7.63 2.52 -5.96
CA ALA A 71 6.54 3.23 -5.29
C ALA A 71 6.99 3.79 -3.93
N ILE A 72 7.58 2.96 -3.06
CA ILE A 72 8.07 3.41 -1.75
C ILE A 72 9.15 4.48 -1.87
N LYS A 73 10.10 4.30 -2.81
CA LYS A 73 11.16 5.27 -3.06
C LYS A 73 10.57 6.62 -3.46
N LYS A 74 9.66 6.63 -4.43
CA LYS A 74 8.98 7.83 -4.92
C LYS A 74 8.17 8.51 -3.82
N ASP A 75 7.42 7.75 -3.03
CA ASP A 75 6.61 8.28 -1.93
C ASP A 75 7.48 8.92 -0.85
N TYR A 76 8.59 8.27 -0.49
CA TYR A 76 9.54 8.81 0.48
C TYR A 76 10.28 10.05 -0.04
N GLU A 77 10.69 10.06 -1.31
CA GLU A 77 11.32 11.23 -1.95
C GLU A 77 10.37 12.43 -1.94
N LYS A 78 9.11 12.22 -2.35
CA LYS A 78 8.06 13.24 -2.31
C LYS A 78 7.80 13.73 -0.88
N PHE A 79 7.72 12.81 0.09
CA PHE A 79 7.55 13.16 1.50
C PHE A 79 8.74 13.96 2.03
N SER A 80 9.97 13.57 1.71
CA SER A 80 11.19 14.17 2.27
C SER A 80 11.58 15.49 1.62
N LEU A 81 10.95 15.86 0.50
CA LEU A 81 11.23 17.11 -0.19
C LEU A 81 11.05 18.32 0.75
N ASN A 82 12.08 19.17 0.81
CA ASN A 82 12.15 20.37 1.66
C ASN A 82 11.99 20.09 3.18
N LYS A 83 12.23 18.86 3.64
CA LYS A 83 12.20 18.51 5.07
C LYS A 83 13.62 18.23 5.60
N PRO A 84 13.89 18.53 6.87
CA PRO A 84 15.13 18.12 7.50
C PRO A 84 15.32 16.60 7.45
N LYS A 85 16.58 16.15 7.50
CA LYS A 85 16.90 14.73 7.62
C LYS A 85 16.23 14.15 8.88
N PRO A 86 15.55 12.99 8.80
CA PRO A 86 15.00 12.33 9.98
C PRO A 86 16.09 11.91 10.96
N LEU A 87 15.80 12.05 12.26
CA LEU A 87 16.56 11.50 13.38
C LEU A 87 16.27 10.01 13.57
N GLY A 88 15.07 9.58 13.19
CA GLY A 88 14.59 8.21 13.30
C GLY A 88 13.13 8.09 12.84
N ALA A 89 12.62 6.87 12.71
CA ALA A 89 11.22 6.65 12.35
C ALA A 89 10.60 5.42 13.03
N ILE A 90 9.27 5.43 13.17
CA ILE A 90 8.44 4.29 13.56
C ILE A 90 7.61 3.86 12.37
N PHE A 91 7.70 2.60 11.97
CA PHE A 91 6.94 2.03 10.85
C PHE A 91 5.85 1.07 11.36
N ASN A 92 4.60 1.38 11.00
CA ASN A 92 3.44 0.52 11.16
C ASN A 92 3.18 -0.13 9.80
N ASP A 93 3.63 -1.38 9.64
CA ASP A 93 3.71 -2.05 8.36
C ASP A 93 2.63 -3.13 8.24
N CYS A 94 1.70 -2.98 7.30
CA CYS A 94 0.60 -3.94 7.15
C CYS A 94 1.15 -5.37 6.94
N ILE A 95 0.65 -6.33 7.72
CA ILE A 95 1.12 -7.73 7.65
C ILE A 95 0.97 -8.32 6.24
N LEU A 96 -0.14 -8.02 5.55
CA LEU A 96 -0.34 -8.45 4.16
C LEU A 96 0.67 -7.80 3.21
N ARG A 97 1.09 -6.55 3.46
CA ARG A 97 2.15 -5.88 2.69
C ARG A 97 3.45 -6.65 2.80
N ARG A 98 3.83 -7.01 4.03
CA ARG A 98 5.05 -7.79 4.29
C ARG A 98 4.98 -9.19 3.68
N LEU A 99 3.87 -9.89 3.87
CA LEU A 99 3.72 -11.27 3.42
C LEU A 99 3.84 -11.41 1.89
N HIS A 100 3.09 -10.64 1.09
CA HIS A 100 3.19 -10.80 -0.37
C HIS A 100 4.35 -10.03 -1.01
N ASN A 101 5.16 -9.29 -0.25
CA ASN A 101 6.37 -8.65 -0.78
C ASN A 101 7.65 -9.12 -0.07
N LYS A 102 7.60 -10.27 0.62
CA LYS A 102 8.66 -10.78 1.50
C LYS A 102 10.04 -10.79 0.82
N GLU A 103 10.09 -11.18 -0.46
CA GLU A 103 11.31 -11.29 -1.26
C GLU A 103 11.95 -9.93 -1.60
N HIS A 104 11.17 -8.85 -1.51
CA HIS A 104 11.59 -7.49 -1.84
C HIS A 104 11.82 -6.62 -0.60
N LEU A 105 11.37 -7.03 0.60
CA LEU A 105 11.43 -6.18 1.80
C LEU A 105 12.86 -5.72 2.15
N ASN A 106 13.86 -6.58 1.92
CA ASN A 106 15.27 -6.26 2.18
C ASN A 106 15.88 -5.25 1.20
N GLN A 107 15.20 -4.97 0.08
CA GLN A 107 15.63 -4.00 -0.94
C GLN A 107 15.18 -2.58 -0.59
N ILE A 108 14.30 -2.42 0.41
CA ILE A 108 13.86 -1.12 0.90
C ILE A 108 14.92 -0.59 1.86
N HIS A 109 15.67 0.41 1.41
CA HIS A 109 16.77 0.99 2.17
C HIS A 109 16.43 2.39 2.68
N PHE A 110 16.27 2.52 3.99
CA PHE A 110 16.18 3.79 4.71
C PHE A 110 17.43 3.97 5.60
N ASN A 111 18.62 3.77 5.03
CA ASN A 111 19.85 3.49 5.77
C ASN A 111 20.45 4.68 6.53
N ASN A 112 19.76 5.82 6.56
CA ASN A 112 20.34 7.08 7.02
C ASN A 112 19.93 7.48 8.44
N PHE A 113 19.06 6.70 9.09
CA PHE A 113 18.53 6.90 10.44
C PHE A 113 17.96 5.58 11.01
N PRO A 114 17.92 5.41 12.34
CA PRO A 114 17.32 4.25 12.97
C PRO A 114 15.82 4.14 12.70
N ILE A 115 15.34 2.93 12.45
CA ILE A 115 13.93 2.61 12.27
C ILE A 115 13.54 1.50 13.23
N VAL A 116 12.44 1.71 13.93
CA VAL A 116 11.73 0.67 14.68
C VAL A 116 10.32 0.51 14.12
N GLY A 117 9.62 -0.55 14.50
CA GLY A 117 8.27 -0.77 14.02
C GLY A 117 7.74 -2.15 14.30
N PHE A 118 6.50 -2.39 13.87
CA PHE A 118 5.82 -3.67 14.03
C PHE A 118 4.87 -3.93 12.85
N SER A 119 4.43 -5.18 12.74
CA SER A 119 3.43 -5.55 11.74
C SER A 119 2.03 -5.22 12.28
N SER A 120 1.20 -4.55 11.47
CA SER A 120 -0.14 -4.14 11.88
C SER A 120 -1.22 -4.58 10.89
N PHE A 121 -2.48 -4.41 11.27
CA PHE A 121 -3.59 -4.28 10.33
C PHE A 121 -3.85 -2.80 10.08
N GLY A 122 -4.43 -2.48 8.93
CA GLY A 122 -4.79 -1.12 8.56
C GLY A 122 -6.30 -0.98 8.45
N GLU A 123 -6.82 0.17 8.79
CA GLU A 123 -8.23 0.53 8.64
C GLU A 123 -8.33 2.03 8.33
N ILE A 124 -9.31 2.42 7.53
CA ILE A 124 -9.73 3.80 7.35
C ILE A 124 -11.25 3.85 7.28
N TYR A 125 -11.88 4.72 8.07
CA TYR A 125 -13.33 4.88 8.11
C TYR A 125 -14.12 3.56 8.28
N GLY A 126 -13.64 2.59 9.07
CA GLY A 126 -14.30 1.28 9.21
C GLY A 126 -13.91 0.26 8.14
N ALA A 127 -13.28 0.68 7.04
CA ALA A 127 -12.86 -0.21 5.96
C ALA A 127 -11.43 -0.69 6.18
N GLY A 128 -11.23 -2.00 6.15
CA GLY A 128 -9.90 -2.60 6.22
C GLY A 128 -9.02 -2.14 5.06
N ILE A 129 -7.88 -1.51 5.36
CA ILE A 129 -6.84 -1.23 4.37
C ILE A 129 -5.79 -2.34 4.44
N ALA A 130 -5.63 -3.06 3.35
CA ALA A 130 -4.48 -3.93 3.17
C ALA A 130 -3.35 -3.18 2.45
N LYS A 131 -2.14 -3.74 2.54
CA LYS A 131 -0.98 -3.29 1.77
C LYS A 131 -0.47 -1.87 2.09
N SER A 132 -0.85 -1.29 3.22
CA SER A 132 -0.37 0.03 3.67
C SER A 132 0.94 -0.03 4.45
N LEU A 133 1.68 1.07 4.42
CA LEU A 133 2.79 1.38 5.34
C LEU A 133 2.55 2.78 5.86
N VAL A 134 2.38 2.92 7.17
CA VAL A 134 2.28 4.22 7.84
C VAL A 134 3.57 4.45 8.62
N ALA A 135 4.18 5.61 8.44
CA ALA A 135 5.45 5.94 9.07
C ALA A 135 5.37 7.27 9.81
N ILE A 136 5.94 7.31 11.01
CA ILE A 136 6.14 8.53 11.80
C ILE A 136 7.63 8.84 11.78
N PHE A 137 8.00 10.03 11.28
CA PHE A 137 9.39 10.48 11.21
C PHE A 137 9.66 11.56 12.25
N PHE A 138 10.71 11.40 13.04
CA PHE A 138 11.18 12.39 14.00
C PHE A 138 12.23 13.27 13.33
N MET A 139 12.06 14.59 13.36
CA MET A 139 12.96 15.54 12.69
C MET A 139 13.29 16.69 13.63
N LYS A 140 14.52 17.21 13.52
CA LYS A 140 14.91 18.44 14.22
C LYS A 140 14.57 19.65 13.37
N LEU A 141 13.71 20.52 13.87
CA LEU A 141 13.45 21.82 13.25
C LEU A 141 14.57 22.79 13.64
N LYS A 142 15.15 23.47 12.65
CA LYS A 142 16.05 24.60 12.90
C LYS A 142 15.22 25.87 12.77
N ILE A 143 14.72 26.36 13.90
CA ILE A 143 14.02 27.65 13.95
C ILE A 143 15.11 28.73 13.96
N LEU A 144 15.24 29.48 12.87
CA LEU A 144 15.94 30.77 12.94
C LEU A 144 14.98 31.74 13.64
N MET A 145 15.25 32.08 14.90
CA MET A 145 14.69 33.31 15.47
C MET A 145 15.36 34.47 14.74
N ILE A 146 14.63 35.12 13.84
CA ILE A 146 14.99 36.44 13.35
C ILE A 146 14.57 37.40 14.45
N SER A 147 15.46 37.68 15.40
CA SER A 147 15.28 38.80 16.32
C SER A 147 15.59 40.08 15.55
N ASN A 148 14.60 40.63 14.85
CA ASN A 148 14.61 42.05 14.48
C ASN A 148 14.27 42.83 15.75
N LEU A 149 15.28 43.05 16.59
CA LEU A 149 15.25 44.07 17.63
C LEU A 149 16.33 45.09 17.28
N ASP A 150 16.03 45.88 16.25
CA ASP A 150 16.58 47.22 16.11
C ASP A 150 15.60 48.15 16.84
N ILE A 151 15.86 48.37 18.13
CA ILE A 151 15.41 49.55 18.88
C ILE A 151 16.66 50.39 19.12
#